data_AF-K7LV30-F1
#
_entry.id   AF-K7LV30-F1
#
_cell.length_a   1.000
_cell.length_b   1.000
_cell.length_c   1.000
_cell.angle_alpha   90.00
_cell.angle_beta   90.00
_cell.angle_gamma   90.00
#
_symmetry.space_group_name_H-M   'P 1'
#
loop_
_entity.id
_entity.type
_entity.pdbx_description
1 polymer ?
#
loop_
_entity_poly.entity_id
_entity_poly.type
_entity_poly.pdbx_seq_one_letter_code
_entity_poly.pdbx_strand_id
1 'polypeptide(L)'
;MQEKDWLSLVVVHSDTWLLALAFYFGARFGFDKTHRNRLFSMINELPTIFEVVTSAAKKQVKEKSSVSNNSGSKSKSRSNLYDFISCI
;
A
#
# COMPACT_ATOMS: atom_id res chain seq x y z
N MET A 1 10.67 9.37 -18.48
CA MET A 1 9.59 8.55 -17.89
C MET A 1 8.58 9.51 -17.32
N GLN A 2 7.29 9.43 -17.67
CA GLN A 2 6.29 10.34 -17.10
C GLN A 2 6.16 10.03 -15.61
N GLU A 3 5.91 11.03 -14.75
CA GLU A 3 5.90 10.83 -13.29
C GLU A 3 4.95 9.70 -12.85
N LYS A 4 3.82 9.56 -13.55
CA LYS A 4 2.88 8.45 -13.36
C LYS A 4 3.46 7.07 -13.64
N ASP A 5 4.37 6.94 -14.61
CA ASP A 5 4.91 5.64 -15.04
C ASP A 5 5.90 5.13 -13.99
N TRP A 6 6.72 6.02 -13.41
CA TRP A 6 7.63 5.61 -12.34
C TRP A 6 6.85 5.20 -11.09
N LEU A 7 5.81 5.97 -10.71
CA LEU A 7 4.94 5.63 -9.59
C LEU A 7 4.28 4.28 -9.80
N SER A 8 3.73 4.04 -10.99
CA SER A 8 3.14 2.74 -11.35
C SER A 8 4.16 1.62 -11.22
N LEU A 9 5.40 1.81 -11.65
CA LEU A 9 6.43 0.79 -11.53
C LEU A 9 6.79 0.50 -10.06
N VAL A 10 6.97 1.54 -9.25
CA VAL A 10 7.27 1.39 -7.82
C VAL A 10 6.13 0.68 -7.09
N VAL A 11 4.88 1.02 -7.42
CA VAL A 11 3.70 0.39 -6.82
C VAL A 11 3.59 -1.08 -7.20
N VAL A 12 3.69 -1.41 -8.49
CA VAL A 12 3.66 -2.80 -8.96
C VAL A 12 4.81 -3.60 -8.35
N HIS A 13 6.01 -3.02 -8.28
CA HIS A 13 7.16 -3.68 -7.67
C HIS A 13 6.95 -3.93 -6.17
N SER A 14 6.37 -2.96 -5.46
CA SER A 14 6.03 -3.10 -4.03
C SER A 14 5.04 -4.24 -3.79
N ASP A 15 3.97 -4.32 -4.59
CA ASP A 15 3.00 -5.43 -4.52
C ASP A 15 3.70 -6.79 -4.75
N THR A 16 4.55 -6.89 -5.77
CA THR A 16 5.27 -8.16 -6.06
C THR A 16 6.22 -8.57 -4.93
N TRP A 17 6.90 -7.61 -4.30
CA TRP A 17 7.81 -7.89 -3.19
C TRP A 17 7.06 -8.40 -1.96
N LEU A 18 5.93 -7.79 -1.61
CA LEU A 18 5.09 -8.23 -0.50
C LEU A 18 4.54 -9.64 -0.71
N LEU A 19 4.08 -9.95 -1.93
CA LEU A 19 3.63 -11.30 -2.28
C LEU A 19 4.77 -12.31 -2.13
N ALA A 20 5.94 -12.02 -2.70
CA ALA A 20 7.10 -12.90 -2.61
C ALA A 20 7.53 -13.12 -1.16
N LEU A 21 7.59 -12.07 -0.34
CA LEU A 21 7.89 -12.18 1.09
C LEU A 21 6.88 -13.02 1.84
N ALA A 22 5.58 -12.78 1.63
CA ALA A 22 4.52 -13.54 2.30
C ALA A 22 4.62 -15.04 2.01
N PHE A 23 4.84 -15.41 0.75
CA PHE A 23 5.00 -16.82 0.36
C PHE A 23 6.34 -17.41 0.77
N TYR A 24 7.43 -16.63 0.77
CA TYR A 24 8.73 -17.06 1.26
C TYR A 24 8.66 -17.42 2.75
N PHE A 25 8.09 -16.55 3.59
CA PHE A 25 7.89 -16.83 5.00
C PHE A 25 6.91 -17.98 5.21
N GLY A 26 5.81 -18.03 4.45
CA GLY A 26 4.88 -19.16 4.49
C GLY A 26 5.57 -20.50 4.26
N ALA A 27 6.44 -20.59 3.24
CA ALA A 27 7.23 -21.80 2.98
C ALA A 27 8.26 -22.08 4.08
N ARG A 28 8.93 -21.04 4.61
CA ARG A 28 9.96 -21.16 5.65
C ARG A 28 9.40 -21.66 6.99
N PHE A 29 8.18 -21.26 7.34
CA PHE A 29 7.46 -21.67 8.56
C PHE A 29 6.63 -22.95 8.39
N GLY A 30 6.71 -23.62 7.23
CA GLY A 30 6.10 -24.93 7.02
C GLY A 30 4.60 -24.88 6.68
N PHE A 31 4.13 -23.86 5.95
CA PHE A 31 2.76 -23.85 5.44
C PHE A 31 2.54 -25.05 4.51
N ASP A 32 1.57 -25.90 4.88
CA ASP A 32 1.08 -26.96 4.02
C ASP A 32 0.30 -26.38 2.82
N LYS A 33 -0.22 -27.25 1.96
CA LYS A 33 -1.03 -26.83 0.80
C LYS A 33 -2.27 -26.03 1.25
N THR A 34 -2.90 -26.41 2.35
CA THR A 34 -4.12 -25.79 2.88
C THR A 34 -3.85 -24.36 3.38
N HIS A 35 -2.80 -24.16 4.16
CA HIS A 35 -2.38 -22.87 4.68
C HIS A 35 -1.94 -21.93 3.57
N ARG A 36 -1.24 -22.43 2.54
CA ARG A 36 -0.90 -21.62 1.35
C ARG A 36 -2.14 -21.15 0.59
N ASN A 37 -3.13 -22.02 0.40
CA ASN A 37 -4.39 -21.65 -0.24
C ASN A 37 -5.16 -20.61 0.60
N ARG A 38 -5.19 -20.78 1.93
CA ARG A 38 -5.81 -19.81 2.84
C ARG A 38 -5.12 -18.45 2.79
N LEU A 39 -3.79 -18.42 2.80
CA LEU A 39 -3.00 -17.20 2.67
C LEU A 39 -3.30 -16.49 1.34
N PHE A 40 -3.30 -17.24 0.24
CA PHE A 40 -3.64 -16.70 -1.08
C PHE A 40 -5.04 -16.09 -1.11
N SER A 41 -6.03 -16.79 -0.55
CA SER A 41 -7.39 -16.26 -0.43
C SER A 41 -7.40 -14.96 0.40
N MET A 42 -6.78 -14.93 1.57
CA MET A 42 -6.72 -13.73 2.41
C MET A 42 -6.06 -12.54 1.71
N ILE A 43 -5.01 -12.78 0.93
CA ILE A 43 -4.34 -11.74 0.13
C ILE A 43 -5.28 -11.20 -0.96
N ASN A 44 -6.03 -12.07 -1.64
CA ASN A 44 -6.93 -11.66 -2.72
C ASN A 44 -8.21 -10.95 -2.23
N GLU A 45 -8.58 -11.07 -0.95
CA GLU A 45 -9.69 -10.29 -0.37
C GLU A 45 -9.33 -8.79 -0.19
N LEU A 46 -8.04 -8.45 -0.27
CA LEU A 46 -7.56 -7.07 -0.12
C LEU A 46 -7.27 -6.47 -1.50
N PRO A 47 -7.61 -5.18 -1.73
CA PRO A 47 -7.21 -4.50 -2.94
C PRO A 47 -5.69 -4.35 -2.97
N THR A 48 -5.09 -4.59 -4.13
CA THR A 48 -3.66 -4.35 -4.35
C THR A 48 -3.33 -2.87 -4.23
N ILE A 49 -2.09 -2.52 -3.88
CA ILE A 49 -1.67 -1.11 -3.80
C ILE A 49 -1.84 -0.47 -5.18
N PHE A 50 -1.55 -1.21 -6.26
CA PHE A 50 -1.82 -0.78 -7.64
C PHE A 50 -3.28 -0.42 -7.89
N GLU A 51 -4.21 -1.25 -7.44
CA GLU A 51 -5.64 -0.97 -7.56
C GLU A 51 -6.05 0.23 -6.73
N VAL A 52 -5.50 0.42 -5.54
CA VAL A 52 -5.79 1.59 -4.70
C VAL A 52 -5.30 2.86 -5.39
N VAL A 53 -4.08 2.86 -5.91
CA VAL A 53 -3.48 4.02 -6.59
C VAL A 53 -4.22 4.35 -7.89
N THR A 54 -4.62 3.34 -8.66
CA THR A 54 -5.35 3.53 -9.93
C THR A 54 -6.83 3.84 -9.70
N SER A 55 -7.47 3.26 -8.69
CA SER A 55 -8.89 3.49 -8.38
C SER A 55 -9.11 4.82 -7.65
N ALA A 56 -8.14 5.28 -6.84
CA ALA A 56 -8.17 6.63 -6.29
C ALA A 56 -8.20 7.69 -7.40
N ALA A 57 -7.54 7.44 -8.54
CA ALA A 57 -7.64 8.31 -9.71
C ALA A 57 -9.06 8.37 -10.30
N LYS A 58 -9.89 7.32 -10.12
CA LYS A 58 -11.30 7.31 -10.56
C LYS A 58 -12.27 7.89 -9.53
N LYS A 59 -12.03 7.73 -8.22
CA LYS A 59 -12.95 8.19 -7.16
C LYS A 59 -12.94 9.70 -6.90
N GLN A 60 -11.93 10.45 -7.33
CA GLN A 60 -11.93 11.91 -7.17
C GLN A 60 -12.94 12.67 -8.05
N VAL A 61 -13.75 12.00 -8.89
CA VAL A 61 -14.79 12.67 -9.69
C VAL A 61 -16.17 12.66 -9.03
N LYS A 62 -16.41 11.97 -7.89
CA LYS A 62 -17.78 11.92 -7.34
C LYS A 62 -17.96 11.89 -5.82
N GLU A 63 -17.15 12.63 -5.05
CA GLU A 63 -17.57 13.08 -3.72
C GLU A 63 -17.13 14.52 -3.46
N LYS A 64 -17.87 15.45 -4.06
CA LYS A 64 -17.92 16.84 -3.62
C LYS A 64 -19.36 17.17 -3.25
N SER A 65 -19.77 16.86 -2.02
CA SER A 65 -20.76 17.67 -1.29
C SER A 65 -20.93 17.21 0.16
N SER A 66 -20.82 18.18 1.08
CA SER A 66 -21.29 18.22 2.48
C SER A 66 -20.72 17.14 3.41
N VAL A 67 -19.92 17.45 4.43
CA VAL A 67 -20.29 18.31 5.57
C VAL A 67 -19.06 19.00 6.15
N SER A 68 -19.21 20.28 6.45
CA SER A 68 -18.26 21.08 7.23
C SER A 68 -18.40 20.79 8.73
N ASN A 69 -17.29 20.82 9.47
CA ASN A 69 -17.05 21.80 10.53
C ASN A 69 -15.93 21.36 11.50
N ASN A 70 -15.16 22.39 11.86
CA ASN A 70 -14.47 22.58 13.13
C ASN A 70 -13.12 21.91 13.42
N SER A 71 -12.11 22.78 13.28
CA SER A 71 -11.19 23.20 14.35
C SER A 71 -10.14 22.20 14.85
N GLY A 72 -8.94 22.39 14.33
CA GLY A 72 -7.84 22.92 15.15
C GLY A 72 -7.13 21.93 16.08
N SER A 73 -6.05 21.33 15.60
CA SER A 73 -4.89 21.04 16.44
C SER A 73 -3.61 21.13 15.62
N LYS A 74 -2.92 22.24 15.81
CA LYS A 74 -1.54 22.50 15.42
C LYS A 74 -0.64 21.60 16.26
N SER A 75 -0.06 20.54 15.69
CA SER A 75 1.11 19.88 16.28
C SER A 75 2.25 19.82 15.25
N LYS A 76 3.24 20.68 15.48
CA LYS A 76 4.56 20.60 14.86
C LYS A 76 5.26 19.36 15.43
N SER A 77 5.57 18.38 14.58
CA SER A 77 6.76 17.56 14.75
C SER A 77 7.16 17.01 13.37
N ARG A 78 8.04 17.75 12.70
CA ARG A 78 8.70 17.36 11.43
C ARG A 78 10.21 17.21 11.62
N SER A 79 10.66 16.84 12.82
CA SER A 79 12.11 16.74 13.09
C SER A 79 12.72 15.36 12.85
N ASN A 80 11.95 14.31 12.57
CA ASN A 80 12.53 12.95 12.51
C ASN A 80 12.46 12.26 11.13
N LEU A 81 12.11 12.97 10.05
CA LEU A 81 12.10 12.36 8.71
C LEU A 81 13.48 12.38 8.03
N TYR A 82 14.39 13.28 8.42
CA TYR A 82 15.72 13.36 7.82
C TYR A 82 16.67 12.24 8.29
N ASP A 83 16.47 11.69 9.48
CA ASP A 83 17.33 10.61 9.99
C ASP A 83 17.09 9.27 9.27
N PHE A 84 15.88 9.02 8.76
CA PHE A 84 15.58 7.77 8.07
C PHE A 84 16.16 7.71 6.64
N ILE A 85 16.44 8.86 6.03
CA ILE A 85 17.01 8.93 4.68
C ILE A 85 18.53 8.68 4.71
N SER A 86 19.19 8.77 5.86
CA SER A 86 20.65 8.57 5.94
C SER A 86 21.10 7.11 6.08
N CYS A 87 20.17 6.14 6.17
CA CYS A 87 20.48 4.71 6.29
C CYS A 87 20.04 3.86 5.09
N ILE A 88 19.66 4.47 3.97
CA ILE A 88 19.51 3.80 2.68
C ILE A 88 20.60 4.35 1.75
#